data_AF-A0A2I0F2E4-F1
#
_entry.id   AF-A0A2I0F2E4-F1
#
_cell.length_a   1.000
_cell.length_b   1.000
_cell.length_c   1.000
_cell.angle_alpha   90.00
_cell.angle_beta   90.00
_cell.angle_gamma   90.00
#
_symmetry.space_group_name_H-M   'P 1'
#
loop_
_entity.id
_entity.type
_entity.pdbx_description
1 polymer ?
#
loop_
_entity_poly.entity_id
_entity_poly.type
_entity_poly.pdbx_seq_one_letter_code
_entity_poly.pdbx_strand_id
1 'polypeptide(L)'
;MFPNHATTVNENIKKHNENVDKNIPSAELIDFLYDNDLPEGVDVSLASLSARDSVWDTHRLHTSYVSKIYALNSEFERYSERMDECSGFLKFGYNEDDGLVLKQAGFCRVRHCTTCQWRKTLLWKALMYQTYDRIIQTHPTHRFIFLTLTLKNPPIDDLRETLQHMNKSWQRLIKRKEFMAAVKGWVRTTEVTRPKDPKDKDKKYKRVCPITGNTHAHPHFHVILMVDPSYFGRNYIKRQRWQELWADCLRIDYMPQVDIRTVKPKKGADDDGMRGAIAETLKYATKPDDITHDAENPRSRDWFYELTRQTYRLRFVATGGLLKDALKQDDDITNEDMIDTGNDDETTETDDRRLNFTFYESKGGYMYNPNHNE
;
A
#
# COMPACT_ATOMS: atom_id res chain seq x y z
N MET A 1 25.01 -2.49 9.52
CA MET A 1 24.67 -3.49 10.56
C MET A 1 24.81 -2.80 11.90
N PHE A 2 23.70 -2.45 12.55
CA PHE A 2 23.72 -1.96 13.92
C PHE A 2 23.16 -3.06 14.83
N PRO A 3 23.69 -3.27 16.05
CA PRO A 3 23.45 -4.46 16.85
C PRO A 3 22.09 -4.41 17.55
N ASN A 4 21.41 -5.56 17.58
CA ASN A 4 20.25 -5.80 18.44
C ASN A 4 20.67 -5.74 19.91
N HIS A 5 20.31 -4.67 20.62
CA HIS A 5 20.30 -4.65 22.08
C HIS A 5 18.86 -4.57 22.58
N ALA A 6 18.19 -5.73 22.58
CA ALA A 6 16.90 -5.94 23.22
C ALA A 6 16.95 -7.21 24.08
N THR A 7 17.72 -7.15 25.16
CA THR A 7 17.70 -8.13 26.27
C THR A 7 18.38 -7.41 27.44
N THR A 8 17.73 -7.10 28.56
CA THR A 8 17.28 -8.04 29.58
C THR A 8 16.32 -7.37 30.57
N VAL A 9 15.00 -7.44 30.36
CA VAL A 9 13.98 -7.27 31.43
C VAL A 9 12.78 -8.20 31.16
N ASN A 10 13.01 -9.38 30.56
CA ASN A 10 11.92 -10.19 29.97
C ASN A 10 11.89 -11.65 30.44
N GLU A 11 12.54 -11.98 31.56
CA GLU A 11 12.57 -13.36 32.07
C GLU A 11 11.70 -13.61 33.31
N ASN A 12 11.29 -12.56 34.05
CA ASN A 12 10.43 -12.73 35.23
C ASN A 12 8.92 -12.54 34.97
N ILE A 13 8.52 -12.11 33.77
CA ILE A 13 7.10 -12.00 33.35
C ILE A 13 6.64 -13.27 32.57
N LYS A 14 7.56 -14.19 32.25
CA LYS A 14 7.28 -15.35 31.38
C LYS A 14 6.55 -16.52 32.04
N LYS A 15 6.23 -16.47 33.34
CA LYS A 15 5.66 -17.65 34.04
C LYS A 15 4.17 -17.61 34.35
N HIS A 16 3.47 -16.49 34.11
CA HIS A 16 2.01 -16.42 34.25
C HIS A 16 1.41 -15.57 33.13
N ASN A 17 0.97 -16.21 32.03
CA ASN A 17 -0.15 -15.81 31.16
C ASN A 17 0.01 -16.44 29.76
N GLU A 18 -0.49 -17.66 29.58
CA GLU A 18 -0.62 -18.30 28.26
C GLU A 18 -1.89 -17.85 27.51
N ASN A 19 -2.68 -16.90 28.04
CA ASN A 19 -3.99 -16.49 27.48
C ASN A 19 -4.20 -14.97 27.30
N VAL A 20 -3.15 -14.13 27.34
CA VAL A 20 -3.32 -12.69 27.07
C VAL A 20 -3.09 -12.42 25.59
N ASP A 21 -4.13 -11.93 24.91
CA ASP A 21 -3.99 -11.41 23.55
C ASP A 21 -3.06 -10.18 23.58
N LYS A 22 -1.97 -10.24 22.83
CA LYS A 22 -0.96 -9.17 22.77
C LYS A 22 -1.41 -7.95 21.98
N ASN A 23 -2.61 -7.99 21.40
CA ASN A 23 -3.21 -6.89 20.65
C ASN A 23 -4.25 -6.12 21.46
N ILE A 24 -4.75 -6.70 22.56
CA ILE A 24 -5.80 -6.12 23.38
C ILE A 24 -5.20 -5.81 24.75
N PRO A 25 -4.83 -4.54 25.03
CA PRO A 25 -4.39 -4.15 26.36
C PRO A 25 -5.54 -4.32 27.37
N SER A 26 -5.24 -4.61 28.63
CA SER A 26 -6.29 -4.78 29.64
C SER A 26 -6.96 -3.45 29.97
N ALA A 27 -8.25 -3.48 30.32
CA ALA A 27 -8.99 -2.29 30.71
C ALA A 27 -8.32 -1.55 31.88
N GLU A 28 -7.77 -2.28 32.86
CA GLU A 28 -7.08 -1.66 34.01
C GLU A 28 -5.82 -0.89 33.58
N LEU A 29 -5.10 -1.38 32.56
CA LEU A 29 -3.94 -0.68 32.03
C LEU A 29 -4.37 0.60 31.29
N ILE A 30 -5.46 0.53 30.53
CA ILE A 30 -6.01 1.68 29.82
C ILE A 30 -6.50 2.74 30.81
N ASP A 31 -7.27 2.36 31.82
CA ASP A 31 -7.73 3.25 32.87
C ASP A 31 -6.55 3.85 33.65
N PHE A 32 -5.51 3.06 33.95
CA PHE A 32 -4.30 3.58 34.56
C PHE A 32 -3.67 4.69 33.71
N LEU A 33 -3.54 4.48 32.39
CA LEU A 33 -2.96 5.46 31.49
C LEU A 33 -3.78 6.76 31.45
N TYR A 34 -5.11 6.68 31.52
CA TYR A 34 -5.98 7.86 31.55
C TYR A 34 -5.92 8.62 32.88
N ASP A 35 -5.93 7.89 34.00
CA ASP A 35 -6.17 8.47 35.32
C ASP A 35 -4.89 8.84 36.07
N ASN A 36 -3.72 8.39 35.60
CA ASN A 36 -2.46 8.53 36.32
C ASN A 36 -1.32 9.03 35.42
N ASP A 37 -0.43 9.81 36.01
CA ASP A 37 0.85 10.13 35.40
C ASP A 37 1.74 8.89 35.31
N LEU A 38 2.50 8.78 34.22
CA LEU A 38 3.53 7.76 34.13
C LEU A 38 4.61 8.00 35.19
N PRO A 39 5.15 6.94 35.83
CA PRO A 39 6.30 7.08 36.69
C PRO A 39 7.48 7.72 35.96
N GLU A 40 8.29 8.48 36.69
CA GLU A 40 9.44 9.19 36.10
C GLU A 40 10.39 8.22 35.37
N GLY A 41 10.74 8.57 34.13
CA GLY A 41 11.65 7.76 33.29
C GLY A 41 11.01 6.53 32.63
N VAL A 42 9.69 6.34 32.77
CA VAL A 42 8.96 5.26 32.08
C VAL A 42 8.38 5.78 30.77
N ASP A 43 8.79 5.16 29.66
CA ASP A 43 8.15 5.34 28.36
C ASP A 43 7.22 4.15 28.07
N VAL A 44 5.99 4.43 27.64
CA VAL A 44 5.05 3.42 27.16
C VAL A 44 4.92 3.55 25.65
N SER A 45 5.32 2.53 24.89
CA SER A 45 5.22 2.55 23.43
C SER A 45 3.86 2.03 22.95
N LEU A 46 3.40 2.51 21.79
CA LEU A 46 2.21 1.94 21.14
C LEU A 46 2.37 0.44 20.88
N ALA A 47 3.54 0.04 20.36
CA ALA A 47 3.86 -1.37 20.07
C ALA A 47 3.86 -2.29 21.31
N SER A 48 4.10 -1.74 22.51
CA SER A 48 4.00 -2.52 23.76
C SER A 48 2.58 -2.69 24.27
N LEU A 49 1.66 -1.78 23.88
CA LEU A 49 0.23 -1.87 24.24
C LEU A 49 -0.58 -2.65 23.21
N SER A 50 -0.21 -2.54 21.94
CA SER A 50 -0.84 -3.25 20.83
C SER A 50 0.22 -3.72 19.84
N ALA A 51 0.48 -5.04 19.82
CA ALA A 51 1.45 -5.63 18.92
C ALA A 51 1.07 -5.41 17.44
N ARG A 52 -0.23 -5.44 17.10
CA ARG A 52 -0.72 -5.17 15.74
C ARG A 52 -0.42 -3.74 15.27
N ASP A 53 -0.42 -2.77 16.19
CA ASP A 53 -0.21 -1.36 15.87
C ASP A 53 1.28 -0.97 15.74
N SER A 54 2.21 -1.88 16.04
CA SER A 54 3.64 -1.71 15.77
C SER A 54 3.96 -1.42 14.28
N VAL A 55 3.04 -1.75 13.37
CA VAL A 55 3.14 -1.44 11.95
C VAL A 55 3.19 0.07 11.67
N TRP A 56 2.60 0.89 12.55
CA TRP A 56 2.67 2.36 12.48
C TRP A 56 4.11 2.87 12.58
N ASP A 57 4.91 2.34 13.52
CA ASP A 57 6.33 2.69 13.68
C ASP A 57 7.09 2.45 12.38
N THR A 58 6.86 1.28 11.77
CA THR A 58 7.51 0.88 10.51
C THR A 58 7.19 1.85 9.38
N HIS A 59 5.92 2.19 9.19
CA HIS A 59 5.50 3.12 8.13
C HIS A 59 5.97 4.55 8.39
N ARG A 60 5.97 5.00 9.66
CA ARG A 60 6.42 6.34 10.02
C ARG A 60 7.93 6.49 9.89
N LEU A 61 8.72 5.48 10.25
CA LEU A 61 10.17 5.45 10.02
C LEU A 61 10.50 5.49 8.53
N HIS A 62 9.82 4.69 7.70
CA HIS A 62 9.98 4.79 6.25
C HIS A 62 9.60 6.17 5.70
N THR A 63 8.58 6.81 6.25
CA THR A 63 8.19 8.19 5.91
C THR A 63 9.32 9.16 6.25
N SER A 64 9.95 9.04 7.44
CA SER A 64 11.12 9.84 7.82
C SER A 64 12.29 9.66 6.84
N TYR A 65 12.58 8.43 6.42
CA TYR A 65 13.67 8.19 5.47
C TYR A 65 13.40 8.84 4.11
N VAL A 66 12.18 8.74 3.59
CA VAL A 66 11.81 9.40 2.33
C VAL A 66 11.82 10.93 2.47
N SER A 67 11.34 11.46 3.61
CA SER A 67 11.41 12.90 3.94
C SER A 67 12.85 13.41 3.88
N LYS A 68 13.78 12.70 4.54
CA LYS A 68 15.22 13.02 4.51
C LYS A 68 15.81 13.03 3.11
N ILE A 69 15.35 12.16 2.20
CA ILE A 69 15.79 12.20 0.81
C ILE A 69 15.26 13.47 0.12
N TYR A 70 14.01 13.87 0.34
CA TYR A 70 13.48 15.13 -0.20
C TYR A 70 14.20 16.36 0.35
N ALA A 71 14.55 16.38 1.64
CA ALA A 71 15.27 17.49 2.27
C ALA A 71 16.64 17.80 1.63
N LEU A 72 17.26 16.81 0.96
CA LEU A 72 18.56 17.00 0.30
C LEU A 72 18.48 17.81 -1.00
N ASN A 73 17.28 18.15 -1.47
CA ASN A 73 17.06 18.95 -2.67
C ASN A 73 15.98 20.00 -2.42
N SER A 74 16.35 21.28 -2.52
CA SER A 74 15.47 22.42 -2.23
C SER A 74 14.21 22.48 -3.09
N GLU A 75 14.20 21.85 -4.28
CA GLU A 75 12.98 21.72 -5.09
C GLU A 75 11.85 20.99 -4.35
N PHE A 76 12.21 20.06 -3.45
CA PHE A 76 11.27 19.17 -2.78
C PHE A 76 11.13 19.42 -1.28
N GLU A 77 11.67 20.54 -0.77
CA GLU A 77 11.64 20.92 0.65
C GLU A 77 10.20 20.85 1.21
N ARG A 78 9.23 21.42 0.50
CA ARG A 78 7.82 21.38 0.91
C ARG A 78 7.23 19.95 1.01
N TYR A 79 7.77 18.98 0.27
CA TYR A 79 7.36 17.58 0.46
C TYR A 79 7.96 17.00 1.74
N SER A 80 9.21 17.34 2.06
CA SER A 80 9.85 16.95 3.31
C SER A 80 9.09 17.49 4.52
N GLU A 81 8.83 18.80 4.58
CA GLU A 81 8.11 19.45 5.70
C GLU A 81 6.76 18.78 5.98
N ARG A 82 5.96 18.57 4.93
CA ARG A 82 4.66 17.91 5.05
C ARG A 82 4.80 16.46 5.51
N MET A 83 5.83 15.74 5.05
CA MET A 83 6.06 14.36 5.44
C MET A 83 6.53 14.23 6.90
N ASP A 84 7.25 15.23 7.42
CA ASP A 84 7.66 15.26 8.83
C ASP A 84 6.48 15.39 9.78
N GLU A 85 5.48 16.19 9.42
CA GLU A 85 4.22 16.32 10.17
C GLU A 85 3.28 15.12 9.98
N CYS A 86 3.46 14.33 8.93
CA CYS A 86 2.59 13.20 8.60
C CYS A 86 2.61 12.17 9.72
N SER A 87 1.44 11.84 10.27
CA SER A 87 1.28 10.92 11.39
C SER A 87 2.26 11.26 12.54
N GLY A 88 2.48 12.54 12.83
CA GLY A 88 3.30 12.96 13.98
C GLY A 88 2.71 12.53 15.32
N PHE A 89 1.39 12.35 15.36
CA PHE A 89 0.65 11.78 16.47
C PHE A 89 -0.42 10.81 15.97
N LEU A 90 -0.87 9.93 16.85
CA LEU A 90 -2.00 9.02 16.68
C LEU A 90 -2.83 9.06 17.96
N LYS A 91 -4.14 9.27 17.84
CA LYS A 91 -5.06 9.16 18.97
C LYS A 91 -5.97 7.95 18.82
N PHE A 92 -6.06 7.14 19.86
CA PHE A 92 -6.84 5.90 19.89
C PHE A 92 -7.94 5.99 20.93
N GLY A 93 -9.14 5.53 20.57
CA GLY A 93 -10.14 5.11 21.55
C GLY A 93 -9.92 3.66 21.94
N TYR A 94 -10.57 3.20 23.00
CA TYR A 94 -10.46 1.83 23.48
C TYR A 94 -11.79 1.08 23.44
N ASN A 95 -11.72 -0.18 23.05
CA ASN A 95 -12.79 -1.17 23.12
C ASN A 95 -12.25 -2.43 23.81
N GLU A 96 -13.02 -3.05 24.71
CA GLU A 96 -12.56 -4.22 25.48
C GLU A 96 -12.37 -5.48 24.62
N ASP A 97 -13.16 -5.62 23.54
CA ASP A 97 -13.12 -6.77 22.64
C ASP A 97 -12.07 -6.60 21.54
N ASP A 98 -11.96 -5.37 21.00
CA ASP A 98 -11.13 -5.07 19.83
C ASP A 98 -9.84 -4.30 20.16
N GLY A 99 -9.65 -3.84 21.39
CA GLY A 99 -8.47 -3.08 21.82
C GLY A 99 -8.46 -1.63 21.34
N LEU A 100 -7.28 -1.16 20.89
CA LEU A 100 -7.09 0.23 20.46
C LEU A 100 -7.63 0.45 19.04
N VAL A 101 -8.47 1.47 18.85
CA VAL A 101 -9.02 1.87 17.54
C VAL A 101 -8.61 3.29 17.22
N LEU A 102 -7.97 3.51 16.06
CA LEU A 102 -7.51 4.83 15.66
C LEU A 102 -8.70 5.78 15.45
N LYS A 103 -8.68 6.94 16.12
CA LYS A 103 -9.71 7.98 15.99
C LYS A 103 -9.19 9.29 15.39
N GLN A 104 -7.88 9.55 15.47
CA GLN A 104 -7.32 10.80 14.94
C GLN A 104 -5.87 10.64 14.49
N ALA A 105 -5.58 11.14 13.28
CA ALA A 105 -4.23 11.28 12.76
C ALA A 105 -4.16 12.36 11.66
N GLY A 106 -2.99 12.96 11.48
CA GLY A 106 -2.70 13.86 10.36
C GLY A 106 -2.05 13.13 9.18
N PHE A 107 -2.50 13.37 7.95
CA PHE A 107 -1.92 12.75 6.76
C PHE A 107 -1.51 13.78 5.70
N CYS A 108 -0.25 13.72 5.27
CA CYS A 108 0.30 14.72 4.36
C CYS A 108 -0.18 14.59 2.91
N ARG A 109 -0.63 13.41 2.48
CA ARG A 109 -1.02 13.08 1.09
C ARG A 109 0.07 13.26 0.04
N VAL A 110 1.34 13.36 0.44
CA VAL A 110 2.47 13.31 -0.52
C VAL A 110 2.49 11.92 -1.17
N ARG A 111 2.62 11.88 -2.51
CA ARG A 111 2.50 10.64 -3.31
C ARG A 111 3.41 9.53 -2.81
N HIS A 112 4.62 9.86 -2.39
CA HIS A 112 5.62 8.88 -1.95
C HIS A 112 5.74 8.77 -0.42
N CYS A 113 4.83 9.40 0.35
CA CYS A 113 4.75 9.17 1.79
C CYS A 113 4.27 7.75 2.09
N THR A 114 5.08 6.97 2.79
CA THR A 114 4.84 5.55 3.01
C THR A 114 3.67 5.30 3.96
N THR A 115 3.46 6.17 4.95
CA THR A 115 2.27 6.12 5.82
C THR A 115 1.00 6.39 5.01
N CYS A 116 0.94 7.47 4.24
CA CYS A 116 -0.24 7.78 3.42
C CYS A 116 -0.53 6.70 2.39
N GLN A 117 0.51 6.18 1.72
CA GLN A 117 0.37 5.10 0.73
C GLN A 117 -0.16 3.81 1.36
N TRP A 118 0.22 3.52 2.60
CA TRP A 118 -0.29 2.36 3.35
C TRP A 118 -1.75 2.51 3.71
N ARG A 119 -2.15 3.62 4.34
CA ARG A 119 -3.55 3.89 4.69
C ARG A 119 -4.46 3.88 3.46
N LYS A 120 -4.02 4.50 2.35
CA LYS A 120 -4.76 4.42 1.06
C LYS A 120 -4.90 2.99 0.54
N THR A 121 -3.86 2.18 0.68
CA THR A 121 -3.90 0.78 0.27
C THR A 121 -4.92 -0.01 1.10
N LEU A 122 -5.01 0.24 2.40
CA LEU A 122 -6.03 -0.37 3.27
C LEU A 122 -7.45 0.05 2.84
N LEU A 123 -7.68 1.37 2.67
CA LEU A 123 -8.96 1.92 2.22
C LEU A 123 -9.40 1.29 0.89
N TRP A 124 -8.51 1.26 -0.10
CA TRP A 124 -8.82 0.68 -1.41
C TRP A 124 -9.15 -0.81 -1.33
N LYS A 125 -8.48 -1.57 -0.45
CA LYS A 125 -8.82 -2.98 -0.24
C LYS A 125 -10.22 -3.14 0.34
N ALA A 126 -10.57 -2.37 1.38
CA ALA A 126 -11.89 -2.42 1.99
C ALA A 126 -12.99 -2.03 0.99
N LEU A 127 -12.82 -0.94 0.25
CA LEU A 127 -13.77 -0.54 -0.81
C LEU A 127 -13.94 -1.61 -1.89
N MET A 128 -12.85 -2.30 -2.23
CA MET A 128 -12.89 -3.40 -3.18
C MET A 128 -13.58 -4.65 -2.60
N TYR A 129 -13.43 -4.94 -1.31
CA TYR A 129 -14.17 -6.01 -0.62
C TYR A 129 -15.67 -5.72 -0.60
N GLN A 130 -16.07 -4.52 -0.16
CA GLN A 130 -17.48 -4.10 -0.19
C GLN A 130 -18.07 -4.17 -1.61
N THR A 131 -17.29 -3.74 -2.61
CA THR A 131 -17.69 -3.86 -4.01
C THR A 131 -17.84 -5.32 -4.44
N TYR A 132 -16.89 -6.18 -4.06
CA TYR A 132 -16.94 -7.60 -4.35
C TYR A 132 -18.15 -8.28 -3.73
N ASP A 133 -18.47 -8.01 -2.46
CA ASP A 133 -19.62 -8.56 -1.75
C ASP A 133 -20.94 -8.19 -2.44
N ARG A 134 -21.06 -6.93 -2.87
CA ARG A 134 -22.23 -6.48 -3.66
C ARG A 134 -22.29 -7.16 -5.03
N ILE A 135 -21.15 -7.37 -5.68
CA ILE A 135 -21.09 -8.00 -6.99
C ILE A 135 -21.47 -9.48 -6.90
N ILE A 136 -20.97 -10.22 -5.91
CA ILE A 136 -21.24 -11.66 -5.82
C ILE A 136 -22.71 -11.97 -5.48
N GLN A 137 -23.42 -11.05 -4.81
CA GLN A 137 -24.87 -11.14 -4.61
C GLN A 137 -25.66 -11.12 -5.93
N THR A 138 -25.21 -10.36 -6.93
CA THR A 138 -25.91 -10.17 -8.21
C THR A 138 -25.33 -11.02 -9.34
N HIS A 139 -24.05 -11.37 -9.24
CA HIS A 139 -23.26 -12.07 -10.26
C HIS A 139 -22.46 -13.24 -9.64
N PRO A 140 -23.12 -14.19 -8.92
CA PRO A 140 -22.46 -15.16 -8.04
C PRO A 140 -21.50 -16.11 -8.74
N THR A 141 -21.67 -16.32 -10.04
CA THR A 141 -20.88 -17.26 -10.84
C THR A 141 -19.79 -16.59 -11.67
N HIS A 142 -19.71 -15.25 -11.64
CA HIS A 142 -18.66 -14.53 -12.36
C HIS A 142 -17.30 -14.83 -11.75
N ARG A 143 -16.27 -14.71 -12.58
CA ARG A 143 -14.90 -15.07 -12.20
C ARG A 143 -13.98 -13.87 -12.31
N PHE A 144 -12.91 -13.89 -11.53
CA PHE A 144 -11.89 -12.86 -11.52
C PHE A 144 -10.56 -13.37 -12.08
N ILE A 145 -9.87 -12.50 -12.80
CA ILE A 145 -8.58 -12.77 -13.43
C ILE A 145 -7.65 -11.61 -13.11
N PHE A 146 -6.43 -11.95 -12.71
CA PHE A 146 -5.35 -10.99 -12.58
C PHE A 146 -4.60 -10.87 -13.90
N LEU A 147 -4.33 -9.65 -14.33
CA LEU A 147 -3.57 -9.32 -15.53
C LEU A 147 -2.51 -8.27 -15.19
N THR A 148 -1.28 -8.49 -15.61
CA THR A 148 -0.21 -7.48 -15.58
C THR A 148 0.22 -7.13 -16.99
N LEU A 149 0.21 -5.83 -17.33
CA LEU A 149 0.64 -5.31 -18.62
C LEU A 149 1.91 -4.48 -18.45
N THR A 150 2.95 -4.80 -19.22
CA THR A 150 4.25 -4.13 -19.15
C THR A 150 4.65 -3.53 -20.50
N LEU A 151 5.73 -2.76 -20.54
CA LEU A 151 6.46 -2.44 -21.76
C LEU A 151 7.97 -2.52 -21.48
N LYS A 152 8.79 -2.31 -22.51
CA LYS A 152 10.23 -2.10 -22.31
C LYS A 152 10.45 -0.90 -21.39
N ASN A 153 11.35 -1.06 -20.43
CA ASN A 153 11.69 -0.02 -19.46
C ASN A 153 12.07 1.28 -20.18
N PRO A 154 11.37 2.40 -19.98
CA PRO A 154 11.78 3.70 -20.49
C PRO A 154 12.90 4.31 -19.62
N PRO A 155 13.71 5.23 -20.17
CA PRO A 155 14.45 6.19 -19.35
C PRO A 155 13.52 6.88 -18.34
N ILE A 156 14.03 7.23 -17.16
CA ILE A 156 13.22 7.86 -16.11
C ILE A 156 12.62 9.20 -16.57
N ASP A 157 13.36 9.96 -17.38
CA ASP A 157 12.93 11.25 -17.93
C ASP A 157 11.74 11.13 -18.92
N ASP A 158 11.54 9.94 -19.51
CA ASP A 158 10.45 9.66 -20.47
C ASP A 158 9.21 9.07 -19.78
N LEU A 159 9.23 8.93 -18.45
CA LEU A 159 8.22 8.17 -17.71
C LEU A 159 6.82 8.77 -17.84
N ARG A 160 6.66 10.10 -17.76
CA ARG A 160 5.34 10.75 -17.89
C ARG A 160 4.72 10.49 -19.25
N GLU A 161 5.48 10.72 -20.31
CA GLU A 161 5.01 10.46 -21.68
C GLU A 161 4.66 8.98 -21.86
N THR A 162 5.53 8.10 -21.36
CA THR A 162 5.29 6.65 -21.37
C THR A 162 3.98 6.29 -20.67
N LEU A 163 3.75 6.78 -19.46
CA LEU A 163 2.51 6.52 -18.70
C LEU A 163 1.28 7.07 -19.43
N GLN A 164 1.36 8.26 -20.04
CA GLN A 164 0.28 8.81 -20.85
C GLN A 164 0.00 7.95 -22.09
N HIS A 165 1.04 7.44 -22.76
CA HIS A 165 0.91 6.53 -23.88
C HIS A 165 0.33 5.18 -23.47
N MET A 166 0.77 4.60 -22.35
CA MET A 166 0.18 3.39 -21.78
C MET A 166 -1.31 3.61 -21.47
N ASN A 167 -1.70 4.76 -20.92
CA ASN A 167 -3.10 5.10 -20.67
C ASN A 167 -3.92 5.18 -21.97
N LYS A 168 -3.40 5.82 -23.02
CA LYS A 168 -4.05 5.83 -24.34
C LYS A 168 -4.15 4.42 -24.94
N SER A 169 -3.13 3.58 -24.72
CA SER A 169 -3.10 2.18 -25.16
C SER A 169 -4.12 1.34 -24.41
N TRP A 170 -4.30 1.57 -23.11
CA TRP A 170 -5.36 0.96 -22.31
C TRP A 170 -6.75 1.30 -22.88
N GLN A 171 -6.99 2.57 -23.22
CA GLN A 171 -8.26 2.99 -23.85
C GLN A 171 -8.52 2.32 -25.20
N ARG A 172 -7.46 1.94 -25.95
CA ARG A 172 -7.60 1.11 -27.17
C ARG A 172 -7.90 -0.34 -26.81
N LEU A 173 -7.21 -0.90 -25.82
CA LEU A 173 -7.36 -2.28 -25.38
C LEU A 173 -8.79 -2.59 -24.93
N ILE A 174 -9.39 -1.73 -24.11
CA ILE A 174 -10.75 -1.94 -23.60
C ILE A 174 -11.83 -1.86 -24.69
N LYS A 175 -11.49 -1.32 -25.87
CA LYS A 175 -12.38 -1.24 -27.04
C LYS A 175 -12.16 -2.37 -28.05
N ARG A 176 -11.22 -3.29 -27.78
CA ARG A 176 -11.01 -4.47 -28.64
C ARG A 176 -12.20 -5.40 -28.52
N LYS A 177 -12.58 -6.03 -29.64
CA LYS A 177 -13.71 -6.97 -29.69
C LYS A 177 -13.54 -8.10 -28.69
N GLU A 178 -12.32 -8.62 -28.57
CA GLU A 178 -11.98 -9.68 -27.62
C GLU A 178 -12.15 -9.21 -26.17
N PHE A 179 -11.68 -8.00 -25.84
CA PHE A 179 -11.83 -7.45 -24.50
C PHE A 179 -13.31 -7.27 -24.15
N MET A 180 -14.09 -6.60 -25.01
CA MET A 180 -15.51 -6.36 -24.78
C MET A 180 -16.34 -7.66 -24.71
N ALA A 181 -15.94 -8.69 -25.46
CA ALA A 181 -16.59 -10.00 -25.41
C ALA A 181 -16.30 -10.77 -24.12
N ALA A 182 -15.11 -10.58 -23.54
CA ALA A 182 -14.64 -11.35 -22.38
C ALA A 182 -14.86 -10.66 -21.03
N VAL A 183 -14.67 -9.33 -20.95
CA VAL A 183 -14.54 -8.58 -19.69
C VAL A 183 -15.80 -7.76 -19.42
N LYS A 184 -16.38 -7.93 -18.23
CA LYS A 184 -17.58 -7.19 -17.77
C LYS A 184 -17.27 -6.04 -16.83
N GLY A 185 -16.16 -6.12 -16.11
CA GLY A 185 -15.70 -5.10 -15.19
C GLY A 185 -14.20 -5.18 -14.99
N TRP A 186 -13.57 -4.06 -14.62
CA TRP A 186 -12.15 -4.03 -14.37
C TRP A 186 -11.74 -2.95 -13.37
N VAL A 187 -10.67 -3.24 -12.63
CA VAL A 187 -9.93 -2.29 -11.80
C VAL A 187 -8.49 -2.33 -12.26
N ARG A 188 -7.88 -1.16 -12.49
CA ARG A 188 -6.49 -1.03 -12.95
C ARG A 188 -5.73 -0.07 -12.05
N THR A 189 -4.59 -0.52 -11.55
CA THR A 189 -3.61 0.30 -10.84
C THR A 189 -2.33 0.43 -11.68
N THR A 190 -1.61 1.53 -11.51
CA THR A 190 -0.29 1.78 -12.09
C THR A 190 0.75 1.59 -11.01
N GLU A 191 1.74 0.77 -11.27
CA GLU A 191 2.92 0.60 -10.41
C GLU A 191 4.16 1.01 -11.20
N VAL A 192 5.06 1.75 -10.54
CA VAL A 192 6.39 2.11 -11.06
C VAL A 192 7.44 1.59 -10.09
N THR A 193 8.26 0.65 -10.55
CA THR A 193 9.42 0.14 -9.80
C THR A 193 10.72 0.49 -10.50
N ARG A 194 11.85 0.20 -9.87
CA ARG A 194 13.13 0.20 -10.58
C ARG A 194 13.33 -1.10 -11.35
N PRO A 195 14.02 -1.07 -12.50
CA PRO A 195 14.52 -2.28 -13.14
C PRO A 195 15.37 -3.08 -12.17
N LYS A 196 15.11 -4.38 -12.09
CA LYS A 196 15.81 -5.27 -11.15
C LYS A 196 16.99 -5.95 -11.82
N ASP A 197 18.01 -6.27 -11.04
CA ASP A 197 19.06 -7.19 -11.47
C ASP A 197 18.45 -8.59 -11.72
N PRO A 198 18.54 -9.15 -12.94
CA PRO A 198 18.06 -10.49 -13.24
C PRO A 198 18.67 -11.59 -12.35
N LYS A 199 19.82 -11.34 -11.73
CA LYS A 199 20.46 -12.27 -10.80
C LYS A 199 19.84 -12.24 -9.41
N ASP A 200 19.04 -11.22 -9.06
CA ASP A 200 18.39 -11.08 -7.75
C ASP A 200 17.06 -11.85 -7.69
N LYS A 201 17.16 -13.19 -7.86
CA LYS A 201 16.01 -14.09 -7.97
C LYS A 201 15.10 -14.08 -6.74
N ASP A 202 15.69 -13.91 -5.56
CA ASP A 202 14.97 -13.96 -4.28
C ASP A 202 14.73 -12.57 -3.68
N LYS A 203 15.04 -11.48 -4.42
CA LYS A 203 14.99 -10.08 -3.94
C LYS A 203 15.80 -9.85 -2.64
N LYS A 204 16.72 -10.76 -2.33
CA LYS A 204 17.45 -10.82 -1.06
C LYS A 204 18.48 -9.72 -0.96
N TYR A 205 19.06 -9.33 -2.10
CA TYR A 205 20.22 -8.43 -2.13
C TYR A 205 19.84 -7.01 -2.59
N LYS A 206 18.59 -6.78 -2.99
CA LYS A 206 18.06 -5.49 -3.47
C LYS A 206 19.01 -4.82 -4.47
N ARG A 207 19.48 -5.59 -5.46
CA ARG A 207 20.53 -5.12 -6.40
C ARG A 207 19.94 -4.26 -7.51
N VAL A 208 20.57 -3.11 -7.74
CA VAL A 208 20.30 -2.25 -8.90
C VAL A 208 20.65 -3.00 -10.19
N CYS A 209 19.82 -2.87 -11.22
CA CYS A 209 20.07 -3.49 -12.51
C CYS A 209 21.43 -3.04 -13.09
N PRO A 210 22.37 -3.95 -13.42
CA PRO A 210 23.71 -3.57 -13.86
C PRO A 210 23.71 -2.88 -15.24
N ILE A 211 22.65 -3.08 -16.04
CA ILE A 211 22.53 -2.52 -17.39
C ILE A 211 21.94 -1.12 -17.34
N THR A 212 20.83 -0.96 -16.63
CA THR A 212 20.08 0.31 -16.60
C THR A 212 20.46 1.19 -15.41
N GLY A 213 21.08 0.66 -14.36
CA GLY A 213 21.39 1.43 -13.17
C GLY A 213 20.16 2.14 -12.60
N ASN A 214 20.36 3.37 -12.13
CA ASN A 214 19.31 4.30 -11.71
C ASN A 214 18.94 5.27 -12.85
N THR A 215 18.79 4.78 -14.09
CA THR A 215 18.46 5.64 -15.27
C THR A 215 17.13 5.31 -15.93
N HIS A 216 16.53 4.16 -15.62
CA HIS A 216 15.28 3.71 -16.24
C HIS A 216 14.23 3.40 -15.18
N ALA A 217 12.97 3.41 -15.58
CA ALA A 217 11.83 3.01 -14.76
C ALA A 217 11.23 1.69 -15.27
N HIS A 218 10.44 1.02 -14.44
CA HIS A 218 9.65 -0.14 -14.82
C HIS A 218 8.16 0.10 -14.54
N PRO A 219 7.48 0.92 -15.37
CA PRO A 219 6.05 1.12 -15.26
C PRO A 219 5.27 -0.11 -15.75
N HIS A 220 4.24 -0.49 -15.01
CA HIS A 220 3.32 -1.56 -15.38
C HIS A 220 1.92 -1.33 -14.83
N PHE A 221 0.94 -1.98 -15.44
CA PHE A 221 -0.43 -2.01 -14.92
C PHE A 221 -0.70 -3.34 -14.25
N HIS A 222 -1.27 -3.30 -13.05
CA HIS A 222 -1.95 -4.43 -12.44
C HIS A 222 -3.45 -4.27 -12.61
N VAL A 223 -4.13 -5.34 -13.03
CA VAL A 223 -5.54 -5.31 -13.40
C VAL A 223 -6.27 -6.49 -12.80
N ILE A 224 -7.40 -6.23 -12.15
CA ILE A 224 -8.44 -7.23 -11.86
C ILE A 224 -9.48 -7.14 -12.96
N LEU A 225 -9.75 -8.25 -13.62
CA LEU A 225 -10.79 -8.39 -14.65
C LEU A 225 -11.91 -9.30 -14.12
N MET A 226 -13.14 -8.83 -14.19
CA MET A 226 -14.35 -9.63 -13.98
C MET A 226 -14.82 -10.17 -15.33
N VAL A 227 -15.01 -11.49 -15.42
CA VAL A 227 -15.40 -12.20 -16.65
C VAL A 227 -16.60 -13.12 -16.43
N ASP A 228 -17.28 -13.47 -17.52
CA ASP A 228 -18.40 -14.41 -17.49
C ASP A 228 -18.00 -15.78 -16.91
N PRO A 229 -18.93 -16.54 -16.31
CA PRO A 229 -18.68 -17.91 -15.85
C PRO A 229 -18.13 -18.82 -16.97
N SER A 230 -18.59 -18.57 -18.20
CA SER A 230 -18.22 -19.31 -19.40
C SER A 230 -16.84 -18.95 -19.98
N TYR A 231 -16.12 -17.97 -19.42
CA TYR A 231 -14.89 -17.42 -20.00
C TYR A 231 -13.84 -18.49 -20.38
N PHE A 232 -13.69 -19.53 -19.56
CA PHE A 232 -12.68 -20.57 -19.80
C PHE A 232 -13.08 -21.56 -20.92
N GLY A 233 -14.33 -21.54 -21.37
CA GLY A 233 -14.80 -22.28 -22.55
C GLY A 233 -15.13 -21.39 -23.75
N ARG A 234 -15.53 -20.13 -23.52
CA ARG A 234 -15.92 -19.16 -24.55
C ARG A 234 -15.24 -17.82 -24.31
N ASN A 235 -14.74 -17.19 -25.37
CA ASN A 235 -14.02 -15.91 -25.30
C ASN A 235 -12.73 -15.95 -24.46
N TYR A 236 -12.19 -17.15 -24.17
CA TYR A 236 -10.91 -17.31 -23.47
C TYR A 236 -9.77 -16.65 -24.25
N ILE A 237 -9.09 -15.69 -23.63
CA ILE A 237 -7.93 -15.03 -24.24
C ILE A 237 -6.66 -15.62 -23.63
N LYS A 238 -5.93 -16.38 -24.44
CA LYS A 238 -4.62 -16.96 -24.07
C LYS A 238 -3.59 -15.84 -23.82
N ARG A 239 -2.59 -16.10 -22.98
CA ARG A 239 -1.49 -15.15 -22.68
C ARG A 239 -0.87 -14.54 -23.94
N GLN A 240 -0.53 -15.38 -24.93
CA GLN A 240 0.04 -14.91 -26.20
C GLN A 240 -0.89 -13.91 -26.91
N ARG A 241 -2.20 -14.16 -26.92
CA ARG A 241 -3.16 -13.23 -27.52
C ARG A 241 -3.24 -11.92 -26.75
N TRP A 242 -3.12 -11.94 -25.42
CA TRP A 242 -2.99 -10.71 -24.64
C TRP A 242 -1.72 -9.92 -24.99
N GLN A 243 -0.59 -10.60 -25.20
CA GLN A 243 0.66 -9.95 -25.63
C GLN A 243 0.49 -9.27 -26.99
N GLU A 244 -0.12 -9.96 -27.97
CA GLU A 244 -0.40 -9.41 -29.29
C GLU A 244 -1.34 -8.20 -29.22
N LEU A 245 -2.46 -8.32 -28.49
CA LEU A 245 -3.41 -7.22 -28.29
C LEU A 245 -2.75 -6.02 -27.62
N TRP A 246 -1.91 -6.26 -26.61
CA TRP A 246 -1.23 -5.20 -25.89
C TRP A 246 -0.15 -4.54 -26.75
N ALA A 247 0.66 -5.31 -27.48
CA ALA A 247 1.65 -4.80 -28.42
C ALA A 247 1.00 -3.91 -29.50
N ASP A 248 -0.08 -4.38 -30.11
CA ASP A 248 -0.84 -3.64 -31.11
C ASP A 248 -1.47 -2.35 -30.54
N CYS A 249 -2.04 -2.44 -29.33
CA CYS A 249 -2.57 -1.27 -28.63
C CYS A 249 -1.46 -0.29 -28.23
N LEU A 250 -0.28 -0.76 -27.85
CA LEU A 250 0.91 0.06 -27.58
C LEU A 250 1.55 0.60 -28.87
N ARG A 251 1.25 0.04 -30.03
CA ARG A 251 1.90 0.36 -31.32
C ARG A 251 3.40 0.15 -31.29
N ILE A 252 3.82 -1.01 -30.78
CA ILE A 252 5.22 -1.44 -30.70
C ILE A 252 5.46 -2.65 -31.59
N ASP A 253 6.71 -2.81 -32.03
CA ASP A 253 7.17 -3.87 -32.93
C ASP A 253 7.73 -5.11 -32.21
N TYR A 254 7.67 -5.13 -30.87
CA TYR A 254 8.10 -6.25 -30.03
C TYR A 254 6.93 -6.78 -29.18
N MET A 255 7.07 -8.03 -28.70
CA MET A 255 6.09 -8.63 -27.79
C MET A 255 6.40 -8.26 -26.33
N PRO A 256 5.55 -7.47 -25.65
CA PRO A 256 5.74 -7.12 -24.25
C PRO A 256 5.48 -8.32 -23.34
N GLN A 257 5.99 -8.25 -22.10
CA GLN A 257 5.67 -9.25 -21.08
C GLN A 257 4.26 -9.00 -20.54
N VAL A 258 3.48 -10.07 -20.48
CA VAL A 258 2.14 -10.07 -19.89
C VAL A 258 2.04 -11.26 -18.94
N ASP A 259 1.58 -11.01 -17.73
CA ASP A 259 1.21 -12.04 -16.78
C ASP A 259 -0.32 -12.13 -16.70
N ILE A 260 -0.88 -13.33 -16.80
CA ILE A 260 -2.32 -13.55 -16.66
C ILE A 260 -2.56 -14.79 -15.80
N ARG A 261 -3.30 -14.62 -14.72
CA ARG A 261 -3.55 -15.66 -13.71
C ARG A 261 -5.01 -15.69 -13.31
N THR A 262 -5.55 -16.89 -13.17
CA THR A 262 -6.87 -17.06 -12.55
C THR A 262 -6.80 -16.72 -11.08
N VAL A 263 -7.75 -15.94 -10.58
CA VAL A 263 -7.92 -15.76 -9.13
C VAL A 263 -8.56 -17.05 -8.60
N LYS A 264 -7.85 -17.80 -7.75
CA LYS A 264 -8.33 -19.06 -7.19
C LYS A 264 -8.36 -18.96 -5.67
N PRO A 265 -9.44 -19.40 -5.01
CA PRO A 265 -9.44 -19.61 -3.57
C PRO A 265 -8.35 -20.62 -3.18
N LYS A 266 -7.67 -20.40 -2.04
CA LYS A 266 -6.83 -21.44 -1.46
C LYS A 266 -7.74 -22.58 -1.00
N LYS A 267 -7.31 -23.83 -1.16
CA LYS A 267 -8.09 -25.00 -0.72
C LYS A 267 -8.34 -24.89 0.79
N GLY A 268 -9.61 -24.91 1.19
CA GLY A 268 -10.03 -24.97 2.61
C GLY A 268 -10.34 -23.63 3.28
N ALA A 269 -10.30 -22.50 2.56
CA ALA A 269 -10.76 -21.22 3.07
C ALA A 269 -11.80 -20.64 2.12
N ASP A 270 -12.99 -20.33 2.64
CA ASP A 270 -13.96 -19.53 1.91
C ASP A 270 -13.31 -18.16 1.61
N ASP A 271 -13.24 -17.81 0.33
CA ASP A 271 -12.91 -16.46 -0.18
C ASP A 271 -11.45 -15.91 -0.09
N ASP A 272 -10.47 -16.66 0.44
CA ASP A 272 -9.05 -16.20 0.56
C ASP A 272 -8.38 -15.86 -0.79
N GLY A 273 -8.85 -16.45 -1.90
CA GLY A 273 -8.29 -16.24 -3.23
C GLY A 273 -8.50 -14.83 -3.77
N MET A 274 -9.72 -14.30 -3.59
CA MET A 274 -10.04 -12.95 -4.04
C MET A 274 -9.34 -11.92 -3.18
N ARG A 275 -9.28 -12.14 -1.86
CA ARG A 275 -8.49 -11.31 -0.94
C ARG A 275 -7.02 -11.25 -1.34
N GLY A 276 -6.42 -12.38 -1.69
CA GLY A 276 -5.06 -12.44 -2.22
C GLY A 276 -4.88 -11.64 -3.52
N ALA A 277 -5.81 -11.74 -4.47
CA ALA A 277 -5.74 -11.00 -5.74
C ALA A 277 -5.95 -9.49 -5.55
N ILE A 278 -6.90 -9.09 -4.71
CA ILE A 278 -7.11 -7.70 -4.30
C ILE A 278 -5.85 -7.14 -3.65
N ALA A 279 -5.24 -7.90 -2.73
CA ALA A 279 -3.98 -7.50 -2.11
C ALA A 279 -2.79 -7.44 -3.08
N GLU A 280 -2.82 -8.23 -4.15
CA GLU A 280 -1.81 -8.19 -5.20
C GLU A 280 -1.95 -6.96 -6.11
N THR A 281 -3.17 -6.61 -6.50
CA THR A 281 -3.46 -5.47 -7.41
C THR A 281 -3.41 -4.12 -6.72
N LEU A 282 -3.92 -4.04 -5.48
CA LEU A 282 -4.00 -2.81 -4.70
C LEU A 282 -2.76 -2.72 -3.82
N LYS A 283 -1.62 -2.44 -4.46
CA LYS A 283 -0.35 -2.16 -3.82
C LYS A 283 0.03 -0.69 -3.98
N TYR A 284 1.12 -0.34 -3.31
CA TYR A 284 1.79 0.94 -3.48
C TYR A 284 2.08 1.25 -4.94
N ALA A 285 1.87 2.51 -5.32
CA ALA A 285 2.28 3.05 -6.61
C ALA A 285 3.79 2.88 -6.87
N THR A 286 4.59 3.00 -5.80
CA THR A 286 6.03 2.75 -5.78
C THR A 286 6.36 2.15 -4.42
N LYS A 287 7.12 1.05 -4.38
CA LYS A 287 7.47 0.42 -3.11
C LYS A 287 8.49 1.29 -2.36
N PRO A 288 8.41 1.42 -1.02
CA PRO A 288 9.39 2.15 -0.23
C PRO A 288 10.83 1.70 -0.50
N ASP A 289 11.05 0.40 -0.65
CA ASP A 289 12.35 -0.18 -0.99
C ASP A 289 12.88 0.31 -2.34
N ASP A 290 12.03 0.57 -3.34
CA ASP A 290 12.44 1.16 -4.61
C ASP A 290 12.89 2.63 -4.44
N ILE A 291 12.72 3.25 -3.27
CA ILE A 291 13.17 4.61 -2.96
C ILE A 291 14.41 4.56 -2.05
N THR A 292 14.40 3.72 -1.01
CA THR A 292 15.36 3.83 0.10
C THR A 292 16.60 2.93 0.00
N HIS A 293 16.57 1.83 -0.77
CA HIS A 293 17.57 0.75 -0.62
C HIS A 293 19.04 1.13 -0.90
N ASP A 294 19.29 2.17 -1.70
CA ASP A 294 20.62 2.66 -2.09
C ASP A 294 20.65 4.21 -2.08
N ALA A 295 19.84 4.84 -1.22
CA ALA A 295 19.66 6.28 -1.18
C ALA A 295 20.95 7.09 -0.86
N GLU A 296 22.00 6.44 -0.37
CA GLU A 296 23.34 7.03 -0.23
C GLU A 296 23.96 7.39 -1.59
N ASN A 297 23.60 6.67 -2.64
CA ASN A 297 24.03 6.95 -4.01
C ASN A 297 23.29 8.18 -4.56
N PRO A 298 24.00 9.26 -4.97
CA PRO A 298 23.37 10.44 -5.56
C PRO A 298 22.46 10.12 -6.74
N ARG A 299 22.85 9.18 -7.61
CA ARG A 299 22.04 8.77 -8.77
C ARG A 299 20.73 8.10 -8.38
N SER A 300 20.68 7.44 -7.22
CA SER A 300 19.43 6.87 -6.69
C SER A 300 18.46 7.97 -6.27
N ARG A 301 18.99 8.99 -5.57
CA ARG A 301 18.21 10.17 -5.18
C ARG A 301 17.72 10.94 -6.40
N ASP A 302 18.57 11.17 -7.39
CA ASP A 302 18.21 11.83 -8.65
C ASP A 302 17.10 11.09 -9.40
N TRP A 303 17.17 9.76 -9.45
CA TRP A 303 16.10 8.94 -10.01
C TRP A 303 14.77 9.12 -9.26
N PHE A 304 14.80 9.20 -7.93
CA PHE A 304 13.60 9.42 -7.12
C PHE A 304 13.02 10.84 -7.28
N TYR A 305 13.89 11.85 -7.39
CA TYR A 305 13.47 13.21 -7.73
C TYR A 305 12.79 13.25 -9.09
N GLU A 306 13.37 12.58 -10.09
CA GLU A 306 12.78 12.54 -11.42
C GLU A 306 11.46 11.75 -11.42
N LEU A 307 11.38 10.62 -10.72
CA LEU A 307 10.11 9.91 -10.49
C LEU A 307 9.05 10.84 -9.91
N THR A 308 9.42 11.68 -8.94
CA THR A 308 8.51 12.65 -8.31
C THR A 308 8.00 13.68 -9.34
N ARG A 309 8.88 14.23 -10.18
CA ARG A 309 8.49 15.16 -11.26
C ARG A 309 7.60 14.49 -12.30
N GLN A 310 7.97 13.29 -12.74
CA GLN A 310 7.30 12.57 -13.82
C GLN A 310 5.91 12.05 -13.42
N THR A 311 5.71 11.75 -12.14
CA THR A 311 4.42 11.23 -11.63
C THR A 311 3.52 12.31 -11.01
N TYR A 312 3.99 13.56 -10.95
CA TYR A 312 3.21 14.67 -10.40
C TYR A 312 1.85 14.82 -11.10
N ARG A 313 0.78 14.82 -10.29
CA ARG A 313 -0.64 14.92 -10.70
C ARG A 313 -1.11 13.88 -11.72
N LEU A 314 -0.43 12.74 -11.83
CA LEU A 314 -0.93 11.62 -12.62
C LEU A 314 -1.89 10.75 -11.81
N ARG A 315 -2.96 10.27 -12.45
CA ARG A 315 -3.90 9.31 -11.86
C ARG A 315 -3.37 7.89 -12.01
N PHE A 316 -3.24 7.18 -10.91
CA PHE A 316 -2.67 5.84 -10.86
C PHE A 316 -3.72 4.73 -10.76
N VAL A 317 -4.98 5.09 -10.52
CA VAL A 317 -6.09 4.15 -10.38
C VAL A 317 -7.17 4.48 -11.40
N ALA A 318 -7.77 3.44 -11.98
CA ALA A 318 -8.95 3.57 -12.84
C ALA A 318 -9.83 2.32 -12.71
N THR A 319 -11.13 2.50 -12.93
CA THR A 319 -12.13 1.44 -12.85
C THR A 319 -13.09 1.51 -14.03
N GLY A 320 -13.73 0.40 -14.40
CA GLY A 320 -14.75 0.40 -15.45
C GLY A 320 -15.63 -0.85 -15.50
N GLY A 321 -16.68 -0.78 -16.32
CA GLY A 321 -17.70 -1.83 -16.42
C GLY A 321 -18.46 -2.01 -15.11
N LEU A 322 -18.75 -3.25 -14.73
CA LEU A 322 -19.44 -3.58 -13.47
C LEU A 322 -18.64 -3.21 -12.21
N LEU A 323 -17.32 -3.01 -12.34
CA LEU A 323 -16.45 -2.57 -11.24
C LEU A 323 -16.21 -1.06 -11.28
N LYS A 324 -17.01 -0.29 -12.04
CA LYS A 324 -16.94 1.17 -12.01
C LYS A 324 -17.18 1.66 -10.58
N ASP A 325 -16.40 2.65 -10.17
CA ASP A 325 -16.48 3.29 -8.86
C ASP A 325 -16.12 2.36 -7.68
N ALA A 326 -15.47 1.21 -7.97
CA ALA A 326 -14.97 0.28 -6.95
C ALA A 326 -13.88 0.88 -6.05
N LEU A 327 -13.23 1.96 -6.48
CA LEU A 327 -12.15 2.63 -5.77
C LEU A 327 -12.34 4.15 -5.80
N LYS A 328 -12.00 4.81 -4.70
CA LYS A 328 -11.94 6.27 -4.58
C LYS A 328 -10.68 6.83 -5.23
N GLN A 329 -10.77 7.96 -5.95
CA GLN A 329 -9.60 8.58 -6.56
C GLN A 329 -8.71 9.26 -5.51
N ASP A 330 -7.40 9.37 -5.79
CA ASP A 330 -6.41 9.99 -4.88
C ASP A 330 -6.87 11.36 -4.34
N ASP A 331 -7.49 12.20 -5.19
CA ASP A 331 -7.89 13.56 -4.84
C ASP A 331 -9.16 13.61 -3.97
N ASP A 332 -9.96 12.54 -3.96
CA ASP A 332 -11.21 12.45 -3.20
C ASP A 332 -11.00 11.84 -1.80
N ILE A 333 -9.83 11.24 -1.55
CA ILE A 333 -9.51 10.60 -0.25
C ILE A 333 -9.26 11.68 0.80
N THR A 334 -10.05 11.63 1.87
CA THR A 334 -9.99 12.51 3.05
C THR A 334 -9.09 11.92 4.13
N ASN A 335 -8.87 12.68 5.21
CA ASN A 335 -8.17 12.12 6.38
C ASN A 335 -9.05 11.09 7.09
N GLU A 336 -10.37 11.31 7.12
CA GLU A 336 -11.31 10.35 7.72
C GLU A 336 -11.25 9.00 7.01
N ASP A 337 -11.23 8.99 5.67
CA ASP A 337 -11.08 7.73 4.91
C ASP A 337 -9.73 7.02 5.16
N MET A 338 -8.72 7.74 5.68
CA MET A 338 -7.42 7.17 6.04
C MET A 338 -7.34 6.82 7.54
N ILE A 339 -8.28 7.29 8.37
CA ILE A 339 -8.43 6.87 9.77
C ILE A 339 -9.30 5.62 9.79
N ASP A 340 -10.52 5.73 9.26
CA ASP A 340 -11.42 4.61 9.04
C ASP A 340 -11.20 4.07 7.61
N THR A 341 -10.35 3.06 7.52
CA THR A 341 -10.11 2.41 6.22
C THR A 341 -11.17 1.38 5.87
N GLY A 342 -12.18 1.15 6.73
CA GLY A 342 -13.19 0.12 6.55
C GLY A 342 -12.70 -1.31 6.80
N ASN A 343 -11.59 -1.49 7.52
CA ASN A 343 -11.25 -2.78 8.12
C ASN A 343 -12.06 -2.94 9.41
N ASP A 344 -12.52 -4.16 9.69
CA ASP A 344 -13.42 -4.45 10.81
C ASP A 344 -12.88 -3.88 12.14
N ASP A 345 -11.60 -4.11 12.46
CA ASP A 345 -10.88 -3.60 13.64
C ASP A 345 -10.81 -2.05 13.77
N GLU A 346 -11.09 -1.30 12.69
CA GLU A 346 -11.02 0.17 12.67
C GLU A 346 -12.41 0.84 12.74
N THR A 347 -13.48 0.05 12.63
CA THR A 347 -14.87 0.53 12.60
C THR A 347 -15.62 0.32 13.91
N THR A 348 -14.97 -0.26 14.92
CA THR A 348 -15.59 -0.57 16.21
C THR A 348 -15.89 0.71 17.02
N GLU A 349 -17.04 0.69 17.69
CA GLU A 349 -17.40 1.66 18.72
C GLU A 349 -16.42 1.57 19.90
N THR A 350 -15.93 2.71 20.35
CA THR A 350 -15.00 2.82 21.49
C THR A 350 -15.59 3.71 22.56
N ASP A 351 -14.90 3.81 23.68
CA ASP A 351 -15.10 4.93 24.59
C ASP A 351 -14.88 6.31 23.92
N ASP A 352 -15.35 7.36 24.59
CA ASP A 352 -15.23 8.76 24.14
C ASP A 352 -13.84 9.35 24.37
N ARG A 353 -13.00 8.64 25.14
CA ARG A 353 -11.66 9.06 25.53
C ARG A 353 -10.67 8.82 24.38
N ARG A 354 -9.56 9.55 24.37
CA ARG A 354 -8.51 9.42 23.36
C ARG A 354 -7.11 9.40 23.96
N LEU A 355 -6.48 8.23 23.97
CA LEU A 355 -5.07 8.07 24.28
C LEU A 355 -4.22 8.61 23.13
N ASN A 356 -3.34 9.55 23.42
CA ASN A 356 -2.44 10.13 22.43
C ASN A 356 -1.05 9.47 22.46
N PHE A 357 -0.56 9.12 21.28
CA PHE A 357 0.81 8.69 21.07
C PHE A 357 1.50 9.64 20.09
N THR A 358 2.69 10.12 20.47
CA THR A 358 3.51 11.01 19.66
C THR A 358 4.70 10.26 19.10
N PHE A 359 5.01 10.44 17.82
CA PHE A 359 6.19 9.81 17.22
C PHE A 359 7.47 10.53 17.65
N TYR A 360 8.42 9.77 18.20
CA TYR A 360 9.75 10.27 18.54
C TYR A 360 10.81 9.55 17.71
N GLU A 361 11.43 10.25 16.77
CA GLU A 361 12.45 9.65 15.90
C GLU A 361 13.65 9.10 16.69
N SER A 362 14.05 9.76 17.78
CA SER A 362 15.11 9.29 18.68
C SER A 362 14.80 7.96 19.37
N LYS A 363 13.52 7.62 19.52
CA LYS A 363 13.03 6.36 20.11
C LYS A 363 12.63 5.35 19.04
N GLY A 364 12.53 5.79 17.79
CA GLY A 364 12.14 4.96 16.65
C GLY A 364 10.66 4.53 16.64
N GLY A 365 9.80 5.21 17.40
CA GLY A 365 8.39 4.81 17.50
C GLY A 365 7.48 5.80 18.20
N TYR A 366 6.20 5.45 18.25
CA TYR A 366 5.14 6.19 18.94
C TYR A 366 5.18 5.91 20.45
N MET A 367 5.34 6.96 21.25
CA MET A 367 5.30 6.90 22.71
C MET A 367 4.06 7.59 23.21
N TYR A 368 3.44 7.00 24.24
CA TYR A 368 2.33 7.59 24.96
C TYR A 368 2.70 8.99 25.45
N ASN A 369 1.83 9.95 25.20
CA ASN A 369 2.04 11.34 25.59
C ASN A 369 0.74 11.88 26.21
N PRO A 370 0.62 11.83 27.55
CA PRO A 370 -0.62 12.16 28.27
C PRO A 370 -1.03 13.63 28.12
N ASN A 371 -0.08 14.53 27.82
CA ASN A 371 -0.34 15.97 27.65
C ASN A 371 -1.31 16.31 26.51
N HIS A 372 -1.61 15.34 25.64
CA HIS A 372 -2.46 15.52 24.47
C HIS A 372 -3.63 14.52 24.41
N ASN A 373 -3.90 13.82 25.50
CA ASN A 373 -5.13 13.04 25.61
C ASN A 373 -6.36 13.97 25.50
N GLU A 374 -7.47 13.41 25.02
CA GLU A 374 -8.78 14.07 24.98
C GLU A 374 -9.84 13.25 25.71
#